data_AF-A0A3D3BCS6-F1
#
_entry.id   AF-A0A3D3BCS6-F1
#
_cell.length_a   1.000
_cell.length_b   1.000
_cell.length_c   1.000
_cell.angle_alpha   90.00
_cell.angle_beta   90.00
_cell.angle_gamma   90.00
#
_symmetry.space_group_name_H-M   'P 1'
#
loop_
_entity.id
_entity.type
_entity.pdbx_description
1 polymer ?
#
loop_
_entity_poly.entity_id
_entity_poly.type
_entity_poly.pdbx_seq_one_letter_code
_entity_poly.pdbx_strand_id
1 'polypeptide(L)'
;MATETTGTGKWTQAGVPHKGWSCVDIEELEEQEHLCEMCEARHVRFVHVMEHPKYAHTLRVGCVCAGHMEEDLVGARKREGGFKNERGRRKRWLSRDWRVSSAGNEFLNTNDGFNVVVYFKGAIWGARVEHRASGYQRASKLPYETQDQAKLAAFDAMIGMKHSEPWLRQ
;
A
#
# COMPACT_ATOMS: atom_id res chain seq x y z
N MET A 1 7.73 23.90 8.99
CA MET A 1 8.10 23.03 7.85
C MET A 1 9.37 22.31 8.24
N ALA A 2 9.44 20.98 8.11
CA ALA A 2 10.59 20.21 8.55
C ALA A 2 11.78 20.48 7.60
N THR A 3 12.77 21.26 8.04
CA THR A 3 13.95 21.69 7.27
C THR A 3 14.63 20.49 6.58
N GLU A 4 14.78 20.49 5.27
CA GLU A 4 15.50 19.40 4.58
C GLU A 4 16.95 19.36 5.10
N THR A 5 17.45 18.20 5.55
CA THR A 5 18.79 18.10 6.15
C THR A 5 19.51 16.91 5.56
N THR A 6 20.35 17.19 4.56
CA THR A 6 21.37 16.28 4.02
C THR A 6 22.74 16.53 4.67
N GLY A 7 22.78 17.29 5.77
CA GLY A 7 24.03 17.69 6.44
C GLY A 7 24.40 16.88 7.67
N THR A 8 23.70 15.79 7.97
CA THR A 8 23.86 15.01 9.21
C THR A 8 23.71 13.50 8.95
N GLY A 9 24.15 12.70 9.91
CA GLY A 9 24.01 11.24 9.88
C GLY A 9 24.80 10.62 8.73
N LYS A 10 24.22 9.61 8.09
CA LYS A 10 24.84 8.88 6.99
C LYS A 10 25.05 9.72 5.72
N TRP A 11 24.38 10.88 5.59
CA TRP A 11 24.65 11.81 4.50
C TRP A 11 26.07 12.39 4.50
N THR A 12 26.79 12.32 5.62
CA THR A 12 28.18 12.78 5.72
C THR A 12 29.18 11.64 5.86
N GLN A 13 28.70 10.39 5.82
CA GLN A 13 29.52 9.20 6.03
C GLN A 13 30.11 8.70 4.70
N ALA A 14 31.43 8.56 4.64
CA ALA A 14 32.09 7.93 3.51
C ALA A 14 31.65 6.47 3.35
N GLY A 15 31.41 6.05 2.10
CA GLY A 15 30.99 4.68 1.77
C GLY A 15 29.48 4.44 1.78
N VAL A 16 28.66 5.41 2.21
CA VAL A 16 27.20 5.35 2.06
C VAL A 16 26.81 6.04 0.75
N PRO A 17 26.14 5.35 -0.21
CA PRO A 17 25.62 6.01 -1.40
C PRO A 17 24.57 7.06 -1.04
N HIS A 18 24.61 8.22 -1.67
CA HIS A 18 23.63 9.29 -1.43
C HIS A 18 22.44 9.24 -2.40
N LYS A 19 22.56 8.47 -3.48
CA LYS A 19 21.67 8.44 -4.63
C LYS A 19 21.58 7.03 -5.21
N GLY A 20 20.60 6.78 -6.08
CA GLY A 20 20.43 5.49 -6.76
C GLY A 20 19.80 4.41 -5.87
N TRP A 21 19.14 4.79 -4.78
CA TRP A 21 18.40 3.85 -3.94
C TRP A 21 17.04 3.55 -4.56
N SER A 22 16.40 2.49 -4.06
CA SER A 22 15.04 2.11 -4.41
C SER A 22 14.26 1.79 -3.14
N CYS A 23 13.08 2.38 -2.99
CA CYS A 23 12.16 2.02 -1.92
C CYS A 23 11.46 0.69 -2.26
N VAL A 24 11.68 -0.31 -1.43
CA VAL A 24 11.16 -1.68 -1.59
C VAL A 24 9.92 -1.96 -0.74
N ASP A 25 9.72 -1.19 0.33
CA ASP A 25 8.54 -1.31 1.20
C ASP A 25 8.24 0.00 1.96
N ILE A 26 7.00 0.14 2.43
CA ILE A 26 6.59 1.17 3.40
C ILE A 26 5.93 0.49 4.60
N GLU A 27 6.50 0.75 5.77
CA GLU A 27 5.97 0.32 7.06
C GLU A 27 5.26 1.49 7.76
N GLU A 28 4.15 1.21 8.44
CA GLU A 28 3.51 2.16 9.35
C GLU A 28 3.68 1.68 10.79
N LEU A 29 4.29 2.52 11.60
CA LEU A 29 4.40 2.33 13.04
C LEU A 29 3.19 2.96 13.76
N GLU A 30 2.95 2.53 15.00
CA GLU A 30 1.90 3.09 15.85
C GLU A 30 2.20 4.55 16.20
N GLU A 31 3.44 4.79 16.64
CA GLU A 31 3.96 6.09 17.03
C GLU A 31 5.13 6.56 16.15
N GLN A 32 5.52 7.82 16.30
CA GLN A 32 6.66 8.41 15.60
C GLN A 32 7.96 8.11 16.35
N GLU A 33 8.35 6.84 16.38
CA GLU A 33 9.45 6.34 17.22
C GLU A 33 10.67 5.85 16.42
N HIS A 34 10.59 5.75 15.09
CA HIS A 34 11.74 5.28 14.32
C HIS A 34 12.65 6.42 13.90
N LEU A 35 13.87 6.48 14.42
CA LEU A 35 14.88 7.46 13.99
C LEU A 35 15.30 7.15 12.55
N CYS A 36 15.08 8.12 11.64
CA CYS A 36 15.47 8.00 10.24
C CYS A 36 16.97 7.66 10.13
N GLU A 37 17.29 6.50 9.58
CA GLU A 37 18.66 5.97 9.57
C GLU A 37 19.60 6.73 8.63
N MET A 38 19.08 7.55 7.72
CA MET A 38 19.90 8.32 6.80
C MET A 38 20.31 9.68 7.40
N CYS A 39 19.35 10.49 7.85
CA CYS A 39 19.69 11.79 8.44
C CYS A 39 20.03 11.73 9.93
N GLU A 40 19.59 10.67 10.62
CA GLU A 40 19.78 10.43 12.07
C GLU A 40 19.33 11.60 12.96
N ALA A 41 18.39 12.41 12.46
CA ALA A 41 17.97 13.66 13.09
C ALA A 41 16.46 13.72 13.39
N ARG A 42 15.66 12.80 12.85
CA ARG A 42 14.20 12.84 12.95
C ARG A 42 13.60 11.47 13.14
N HIS A 43 12.69 11.36 14.10
CA HIS A 43 11.82 10.22 14.19
C HIS A 43 10.75 10.27 13.11
N VAL A 44 10.32 9.12 12.60
CA VAL A 44 9.28 8.97 11.59
C VAL A 44 8.35 7.83 11.94
N ARG A 45 7.09 7.97 11.50
CA ARG A 45 6.05 6.94 11.66
C ARG A 45 5.87 6.09 10.41
N PHE A 46 6.02 6.72 9.24
CA PHE A 46 5.97 6.05 7.94
C PHE A 46 7.40 5.82 7.48
N VAL A 47 7.84 4.57 7.54
CA VAL A 47 9.20 4.16 7.30
C VAL A 47 9.30 3.63 5.89
N HIS A 48 10.15 4.25 5.08
CA HIS A 48 10.49 3.77 3.75
C HIS A 48 11.70 2.86 3.89
N VAL A 49 11.56 1.60 3.47
CA VAL A 49 12.66 0.62 3.45
C VAL A 49 13.38 0.77 2.12
N MET A 50 14.65 1.17 2.19
CA MET A 50 15.46 1.57 1.04
C MET A 50 16.58 0.57 0.79
N GLU A 51 16.76 0.16 -0.46
CA GLU A 51 17.87 -0.68 -0.91
C GLU A 51 18.74 0.04 -1.93
N HIS A 52 20.03 -0.28 -1.96
CA HIS A 52 20.95 0.20 -2.99
C HIS A 52 21.86 -0.95 -3.43
N PRO A 53 22.06 -1.17 -4.75
CA PRO A 53 22.85 -2.31 -5.25
C PRO A 53 24.30 -2.40 -4.74
N LYS A 54 24.87 -1.25 -4.34
CA LYS A 54 26.24 -1.14 -3.81
C LYS A 54 26.31 -0.96 -2.28
N TYR A 55 25.22 -1.22 -1.57
CA TYR A 55 25.20 -1.09 -0.11
C TYR A 55 24.57 -2.34 0.50
N ALA A 56 25.26 -2.96 1.46
CA ALA A 56 24.94 -4.32 1.91
C ALA A 56 23.66 -4.42 2.75
N HIS A 57 23.15 -3.29 3.24
CA HIS A 57 22.03 -3.26 4.19
C HIS A 57 20.88 -2.40 3.67
N THR A 58 19.65 -2.75 4.00
CA THR A 58 18.51 -1.85 3.83
C THR A 58 18.64 -0.68 4.82
N LEU A 59 18.18 0.51 4.42
CA LEU A 59 18.01 1.63 5.34
C LEU A 59 16.53 1.94 5.55
N ARG A 60 16.14 2.13 6.80
CA ARG A 60 14.79 2.52 7.22
C ARG A 60 14.75 4.03 7.44
N VAL A 61 14.10 4.76 6.54
CA VAL A 61 14.21 6.23 6.47
C VAL A 61 12.85 6.91 6.37
N GLY A 62 12.83 8.23 6.59
CA GLY A 62 11.66 9.06 6.34
C GLY A 62 11.45 9.39 4.86
N CYS A 63 10.22 9.73 4.48
CA CYS A 63 9.82 10.11 3.12
C CYS A 63 10.76 11.11 2.42
N VAL A 64 11.20 12.15 3.14
CA VAL A 64 12.09 13.17 2.57
C VAL A 64 13.47 12.59 2.24
N CYS A 65 14.04 11.80 3.15
CA CYS A 65 15.32 11.13 2.89
C CYS A 65 15.21 10.11 1.76
N ALA A 66 14.15 9.28 1.77
CA ALA A 66 13.86 8.36 0.66
C ALA A 66 13.81 9.09 -0.68
N GLY A 67 13.08 10.21 -0.75
CA GLY A 67 12.98 11.03 -1.96
C GLY A 67 14.33 11.55 -2.45
N HIS A 68 15.22 12.01 -1.57
CA HIS A 68 16.56 12.41 -1.97
C HIS A 68 17.43 11.21 -2.42
N MET A 69 17.31 10.08 -1.73
CA MET A 69 18.06 8.84 -2.02
C MET A 69 17.67 8.23 -3.37
N GLU A 70 16.40 8.33 -3.76
CA GLU A 70 15.87 7.90 -5.07
C GLU A 70 16.00 8.96 -6.17
N GLU A 71 16.38 10.19 -5.79
CA GLU A 71 16.33 11.37 -6.65
C GLU A 71 14.90 11.72 -7.15
N ASP A 72 13.88 11.29 -6.42
CA ASP A 72 12.46 11.54 -6.71
C ASP A 72 11.64 11.82 -5.43
N LEU A 73 11.73 13.07 -4.95
CA LEU A 73 10.95 13.52 -3.79
C LEU A 73 9.44 13.52 -4.04
N VAL A 74 9.01 13.79 -5.28
CA VAL A 74 7.60 13.80 -5.64
C VAL A 74 7.05 12.37 -5.64
N GLY A 75 7.78 11.42 -6.21
CA GLY A 75 7.46 10.00 -6.19
C GLY A 75 7.39 9.43 -4.78
N ALA A 76 8.39 9.73 -3.93
CA ALA A 76 8.38 9.30 -2.52
C ALA A 76 7.14 9.80 -1.77
N ARG A 77 6.76 11.08 -1.95
CA ARG A 77 5.54 11.65 -1.35
C ARG A 77 4.27 11.02 -1.91
N LYS A 78 4.20 10.79 -3.21
CA LYS A 78 3.05 10.14 -3.87
C LYS A 78 2.88 8.71 -3.37
N ARG A 79 3.97 7.96 -3.22
CA ARG A 79 3.98 6.58 -2.70
C ARG A 79 3.43 6.51 -1.27
N GLU A 80 3.96 7.36 -0.37
CA GLU A 80 3.46 7.42 1.01
C GLU A 80 2.00 7.88 1.08
N GLY A 81 1.62 8.87 0.27
CA GLY A 81 0.23 9.31 0.17
C GLY A 81 -0.70 8.19 -0.29
N GLY A 82 -0.27 7.40 -1.28
CA GLY A 82 -0.98 6.19 -1.74
C GLY A 82 -1.17 5.18 -0.61
N PHE A 83 -0.08 4.83 0.07
CA PHE A 83 -0.09 3.91 1.21
C PHE A 83 -1.05 4.36 2.32
N LYS A 84 -0.98 5.63 2.74
CA LYS A 84 -1.90 6.21 3.75
C LYS A 84 -3.36 6.14 3.31
N ASN A 85 -3.63 6.45 2.05
CA ASN A 85 -4.98 6.40 1.51
C ASN A 85 -5.52 4.98 1.50
N GLU A 86 -4.72 4.00 1.11
CA GLU A 86 -5.09 2.57 1.12
C GLU A 86 -5.37 2.05 2.53
N ARG A 87 -4.50 2.35 3.50
CA ARG A 87 -4.72 2.03 4.92
C ARG A 87 -6.00 2.67 5.45
N GLY A 88 -6.21 3.96 5.16
CA GLY A 88 -7.42 4.67 5.55
C GLY A 88 -8.69 4.07 4.93
N ARG A 89 -8.62 3.64 3.68
CA ARG A 89 -9.72 2.95 3.00
C ARG A 89 -10.00 1.58 3.60
N ARG A 90 -8.96 0.79 3.91
CA ARG A 90 -9.10 -0.52 4.56
C ARG A 90 -9.83 -0.40 5.90
N LYS A 91 -9.45 0.58 6.73
CA LYS A 91 -10.08 0.86 8.03
C LYS A 91 -11.59 1.16 7.91
N ARG A 92 -11.99 1.87 6.85
CA ARG A 92 -13.41 2.22 6.59
C ARG A 92 -14.14 1.22 5.69
N TRP A 93 -13.49 0.14 5.28
CA TRP A 93 -14.01 -0.73 4.22
C TRP A 93 -15.30 -1.45 4.62
N LEU A 94 -15.33 -1.96 5.85
CA LEU A 94 -16.48 -2.67 6.40
C LEU A 94 -17.66 -1.74 6.67
N SER A 95 -17.40 -0.47 6.98
CA SER A 95 -18.43 0.54 7.24
C SER A 95 -18.93 1.26 5.99
N ARG A 96 -18.57 0.78 4.78
CA ARG A 96 -19.11 1.32 3.53
C ARG A 96 -20.58 0.95 3.37
N ASP A 97 -21.29 1.70 2.55
CA ASP A 97 -22.65 1.36 2.11
C ASP A 97 -22.59 0.22 1.09
N TRP A 98 -22.65 -1.02 1.58
CA TRP A 98 -22.74 -2.23 0.78
C TRP A 98 -24.19 -2.42 0.32
N ARG A 99 -24.40 -2.45 -0.99
CA ARG A 99 -25.73 -2.62 -1.58
C ARG A 99 -26.02 -4.10 -1.76
N VAL A 100 -27.29 -4.47 -1.75
CA VAL A 100 -27.72 -5.85 -2.01
C VAL A 100 -28.18 -5.96 -3.47
N SER A 101 -27.65 -6.95 -4.18
CA SER A 101 -28.05 -7.27 -5.56
C SER A 101 -29.40 -7.99 -5.59
N SER A 102 -30.01 -8.11 -6.78
CA SER A 102 -31.24 -8.91 -6.96
C SER A 102 -31.06 -10.38 -6.58
N ALA A 103 -29.84 -10.90 -6.63
CA ALA A 103 -29.46 -12.25 -6.21
C ALA A 103 -29.22 -12.37 -4.69
N GLY A 104 -29.43 -11.30 -3.92
CA GLY A 104 -29.24 -11.28 -2.45
C GLY A 104 -27.78 -11.11 -2.00
N ASN A 105 -26.83 -10.99 -2.91
CA ASN A 105 -25.41 -10.80 -2.56
C ASN A 105 -25.09 -9.33 -2.30
N GLU A 106 -24.27 -9.06 -1.29
CA GLU A 106 -23.74 -7.73 -1.05
C GLU A 106 -22.67 -7.36 -2.07
N PHE A 107 -22.68 -6.10 -2.50
CA PHE A 107 -21.70 -5.58 -3.43
C PHE A 107 -21.37 -4.11 -3.17
N LEU A 108 -20.20 -3.71 -3.64
CA LEU A 108 -19.70 -2.35 -3.60
C LEU A 108 -19.06 -1.99 -4.93
N ASN A 109 -19.53 -0.89 -5.53
CA ASN A 109 -18.85 -0.25 -6.64
C ASN A 109 -17.87 0.80 -6.11
N THR A 110 -16.62 0.71 -6.53
CA THR A 110 -15.56 1.64 -6.10
C THR A 110 -15.31 2.71 -7.17
N ASN A 111 -14.81 3.85 -6.70
CA ASN A 111 -14.43 4.96 -7.57
C ASN A 111 -13.24 4.61 -8.48
N ASP A 112 -12.44 3.60 -8.10
CA ASP A 112 -11.35 3.07 -8.93
C ASP A 112 -11.84 2.13 -10.05
N GLY A 113 -13.15 2.05 -10.30
CA GLY A 113 -13.70 1.26 -11.40
C GLY A 113 -13.96 -0.22 -11.07
N PHE A 114 -13.85 -0.65 -9.82
CA PHE A 114 -14.12 -2.05 -9.46
C PHE A 114 -15.55 -2.28 -8.99
N ASN A 115 -16.08 -3.47 -9.29
CA ASN A 115 -17.23 -4.06 -8.62
C ASN A 115 -16.71 -5.17 -7.70
N VAL A 116 -17.06 -5.09 -6.42
CA VAL A 116 -16.72 -6.09 -5.42
C VAL A 116 -18.01 -6.75 -4.97
N VAL A 117 -18.11 -8.08 -5.06
CA VAL A 117 -19.27 -8.85 -4.62
C VAL A 117 -18.82 -9.82 -3.54
N VAL A 118 -19.59 -9.92 -2.47
CA VAL A 118 -19.42 -10.91 -1.40
C VAL A 118 -20.65 -11.80 -1.38
N TYR A 119 -20.43 -13.11 -1.35
CA TYR A 119 -21.48 -14.11 -1.47
C TYR A 119 -21.29 -15.23 -0.46
N PHE A 120 -22.39 -15.88 -0.11
CA PHE A 120 -22.40 -17.07 0.73
C PHE A 120 -22.74 -18.29 -0.12
N LYS A 121 -21.90 -19.32 -0.11
CA LYS A 121 -22.09 -20.54 -0.91
C LYS A 121 -21.76 -21.77 -0.08
N GLY A 122 -22.70 -22.71 0.04
CA GLY A 122 -22.42 -24.06 0.58
C GLY A 122 -21.82 -24.08 1.99
N ALA A 123 -22.16 -23.09 2.83
CA ALA A 123 -21.66 -22.83 4.19
C ALA A 123 -20.39 -21.97 4.32
N ILE A 124 -19.84 -21.42 3.24
CA ILE A 124 -18.64 -20.57 3.27
C ILE A 124 -18.89 -19.20 2.65
N TRP A 125 -18.19 -18.18 3.15
CA TRP A 125 -18.14 -16.86 2.51
C TRP A 125 -17.07 -16.83 1.43
N GLY A 126 -17.39 -16.18 0.31
CA GLY A 126 -16.47 -15.92 -0.79
C GLY A 126 -16.65 -14.51 -1.32
N ALA A 127 -15.70 -14.08 -2.15
CA ALA A 127 -15.75 -12.77 -2.79
C ALA A 127 -15.29 -12.82 -4.25
N ARG A 128 -15.70 -11.82 -5.01
CA ARG A 128 -15.34 -11.61 -6.41
C ARG A 128 -15.03 -10.14 -6.61
N VAL A 129 -13.92 -9.85 -7.27
CA VAL A 129 -13.51 -8.50 -7.66
C VAL A 129 -13.44 -8.45 -9.17
N GLU A 130 -14.12 -7.48 -9.77
CA GLU A 130 -14.17 -7.26 -11.20
C GLU A 130 -13.73 -5.83 -11.54
N HIS A 131 -12.82 -5.68 -12.48
CA HIS A 131 -12.51 -4.40 -13.11
C HIS A 131 -13.57 -4.10 -14.19
N ARG A 132 -14.52 -3.22 -13.89
CA ARG A 132 -15.76 -3.03 -14.66
C ARG A 132 -15.53 -2.64 -16.12
N ALA A 133 -14.48 -1.86 -16.39
CA ALA A 133 -14.19 -1.41 -17.76
C ALA A 133 -13.71 -2.55 -18.68
N SER A 134 -13.01 -3.54 -18.12
CA SER A 134 -12.44 -4.66 -18.89
C SER A 134 -13.21 -5.98 -18.76
N GLY A 135 -14.08 -6.10 -17.74
CA GLY A 135 -14.68 -7.37 -17.34
C GLY A 135 -13.71 -8.36 -16.67
N TYR A 136 -12.40 -8.06 -16.59
CA TYR A 136 -11.43 -8.89 -15.91
C TYR A 136 -11.81 -9.07 -14.43
N GLN A 137 -11.87 -10.32 -13.98
CA GLN A 137 -12.32 -10.64 -12.62
C GLN A 137 -11.43 -11.69 -11.93
N ARG A 138 -11.41 -11.63 -10.61
CA ARG A 138 -10.83 -12.66 -9.74
C ARG A 138 -11.83 -13.02 -8.64
N ALA A 139 -12.01 -14.32 -8.43
CA ALA A 139 -12.75 -14.84 -7.29
C ALA A 139 -11.79 -15.32 -6.20
N SER A 140 -12.24 -15.28 -4.95
CA SER A 140 -11.53 -15.91 -3.83
C SER A 140 -11.36 -17.39 -4.08
N LYS A 141 -10.12 -17.89 -3.89
CA LYS A 141 -9.81 -19.33 -3.99
C LYS A 141 -10.12 -20.08 -2.69
N LEU A 142 -10.13 -19.37 -1.57
CA LEU A 142 -10.30 -19.92 -0.24
C LEU A 142 -11.66 -19.51 0.35
N PRO A 143 -12.27 -20.36 1.19
CA PRO A 143 -13.41 -19.99 2.00
C PRO A 143 -13.01 -19.03 3.12
N TYR A 144 -13.90 -18.10 3.46
CA TYR A 144 -13.83 -17.29 4.67
C TYR A 144 -14.93 -17.68 5.65
N GLU A 145 -14.66 -17.57 6.94
CA GLU A 145 -15.59 -17.94 8.01
C GLU A 145 -16.68 -16.89 8.18
N THR A 146 -16.34 -15.62 7.94
CA THR A 146 -17.26 -14.49 8.11
C THR A 146 -17.35 -13.63 6.85
N GLN A 147 -18.47 -12.92 6.72
CA GLN A 147 -18.67 -11.95 5.66
C GLN A 147 -17.59 -10.85 5.68
N ASP A 148 -17.21 -10.38 6.87
CA ASP A 148 -16.19 -9.33 7.05
C ASP A 148 -14.80 -9.78 6.61
N GLN A 149 -14.42 -11.03 6.90
CA GLN A 149 -13.19 -11.62 6.37
C GLN A 149 -13.21 -11.63 4.84
N ALA A 150 -14.33 -12.03 4.23
CA ALA A 150 -14.48 -12.01 2.77
C ALA A 150 -14.41 -10.59 2.20
N LYS A 151 -15.04 -9.61 2.84
CA LYS A 151 -14.96 -8.19 2.46
C LYS A 151 -13.50 -7.70 2.51
N LEU A 152 -12.79 -7.95 3.61
CA LEU A 152 -11.39 -7.51 3.78
C LEU A 152 -10.44 -8.17 2.79
N ALA A 153 -10.62 -9.47 2.52
CA ALA A 153 -9.82 -10.16 1.52
C ALA A 153 -10.12 -9.68 0.10
N ALA A 154 -11.37 -9.32 -0.19
CA ALA A 154 -11.73 -8.70 -1.46
C ALA A 154 -11.08 -7.32 -1.64
N PHE A 155 -10.96 -6.54 -0.56
CA PHE A 155 -10.19 -5.29 -0.58
C PHE A 155 -8.73 -5.54 -0.95
N ASP A 156 -8.08 -6.50 -0.31
CA ASP A 156 -6.67 -6.83 -0.59
C ASP A 156 -6.48 -7.30 -2.04
N ALA A 157 -7.38 -8.15 -2.54
CA ALA A 157 -7.38 -8.58 -3.93
C ALA A 157 -7.57 -7.40 -4.90
N MET A 158 -8.48 -6.47 -4.60
CA MET A 158 -8.73 -5.28 -5.40
C MET A 158 -7.51 -4.35 -5.43
N ILE A 159 -6.86 -4.10 -4.29
CA ILE A 159 -5.65 -3.28 -4.22
C ILE A 159 -4.52 -3.94 -5.01
N GLY A 160 -4.28 -5.24 -4.82
CA GLY A 160 -3.29 -5.98 -5.61
C GLY A 160 -3.56 -5.95 -7.12
N MET A 161 -4.84 -6.05 -7.51
CA MET A 161 -5.29 -5.87 -8.89
C MET A 161 -4.99 -4.47 -9.40
N LYS A 162 -5.28 -3.42 -8.62
CA LYS A 162 -4.98 -2.02 -8.95
C LYS A 162 -3.49 -1.77 -9.18
N HIS A 163 -2.60 -2.37 -8.38
CA HIS A 163 -1.15 -2.18 -8.56
C HIS A 163 -0.56 -2.97 -9.73
N SER A 164 -1.06 -4.19 -9.98
CA SER A 164 -0.51 -5.07 -11.02
C SER A 164 -1.13 -4.87 -12.40
N GLU A 165 -2.29 -4.19 -12.47
CA GLU A 165 -3.09 -3.93 -13.68
C GLU A 165 -3.16 -5.14 -14.64
N PRO A 166 -3.53 -6.34 -14.14
CA PRO A 166 -3.43 -7.57 -14.93
C PRO A 166 -4.32 -7.57 -16.18
N TRP A 167 -5.35 -6.73 -16.22
CA TRP A 167 -6.24 -6.60 -17.38
C TRP A 167 -5.58 -5.95 -18.60
N LEU A 168 -4.46 -5.25 -18.44
CA LEU A 168 -3.71 -4.65 -19.56
C LEU A 168 -2.80 -5.67 -20.28
N ARG A 169 -2.63 -6.88 -19.71
CA ARG A 169 -1.72 -7.92 -20.22
C ARG A 169 -2.46 -9.07 -20.92
N GLN A 170 -3.70 -8.82 -21.35
CA GLN A 170 -4.53 -9.79 -22.08
C GLN A 170 -4.29 -9.74 -23.57
#